data_AF-A0A2R2WZN1-F1
#
_entry.id   AF-A0A2R2WZN1-F1
#
_cell.length_a   1.000
_cell.length_b   1.000
_cell.length_c   1.000
_cell.angle_alpha   90.00
_cell.angle_beta   90.00
_cell.angle_gamma   90.00
#
_symmetry.space_group_name_H-M   'P 1'
#
loop_
_entity.id
_entity.type
_entity.pdbx_description
1 polymer ?
#
loop_
_entity_poly.entity_id
_entity_poly.type
_entity_poly.pdbx_seq_one_letter_code
_entity_poly.pdbx_strand_id
1 'polypeptide(L)'
;PMYFLLQHLAFVDLCYTSAITPKMLQNFVATEKSISFVGCMVQLLVYGTFATSDCYILAAMAVDRYVAICNPLRYPIVMTQRVCIHLLAGSYFMGFLNGSVNTSLTFSLNFCKSNKINHF
;
A
#
# COMPACT_ATOMS: atom_id res chain seq x y z
N PRO A 1 15.41 7.38 13.42
CA PRO A 1 14.62 6.25 12.85
C PRO A 1 13.18 6.68 12.52
N MET A 2 12.48 7.34 13.44
CA MET A 2 11.10 7.83 13.25
C MET A 2 10.93 8.74 12.02
N TYR A 3 11.76 9.78 11.84
CA TYR A 3 11.68 10.68 10.68
C TYR A 3 11.95 9.99 9.33
N PHE A 4 12.80 8.95 9.33
CA PHE A 4 13.09 8.17 8.13
C PHE A 4 11.86 7.36 7.69
N LEU A 5 11.16 6.71 8.64
CA LEU A 5 9.90 6.02 8.37
C LEU A 5 8.82 7.01 7.92
N LEU A 6 8.72 8.18 8.56
CA LEU A 6 7.75 9.20 8.23
C LEU A 6 7.92 9.74 6.81
N GLN A 7 9.17 9.95 6.37
CA GLN A 7 9.47 10.38 5.00
C GLN A 7 9.03 9.33 3.97
N HIS A 8 9.30 8.05 4.25
CA HIS A 8 8.85 6.96 3.39
C HIS A 8 7.33 6.80 3.39
N LEU A 9 6.66 6.95 4.52
CA LEU A 9 5.20 6.95 4.61
C LEU A 9 4.60 8.08 3.74
N ALA A 10 5.10 9.30 3.89
CA ALA A 10 4.64 10.43 3.09
C ALA A 10 4.86 10.21 1.58
N PHE A 11 5.97 9.58 1.20
CA PHE A 11 6.22 9.21 -0.19
C PHE A 11 5.20 8.18 -0.70
N VAL A 12 4.90 7.15 0.10
CA VAL A 12 3.89 6.13 -0.25
C VAL A 12 2.50 6.75 -0.37
N ASP A 13 2.09 7.58 0.60
CA ASP A 13 0.81 8.30 0.58
C ASP A 13 0.67 9.20 -0.67
N LEU A 14 1.76 9.89 -1.04
CA LEU A 14 1.80 10.71 -2.25
C LEU A 14 1.66 9.86 -3.51
N CYS A 15 2.39 8.74 -3.61
CA CYS A 15 2.28 7.81 -4.73
C CYS A 15 0.87 7.22 -4.83
N TYR A 16 0.32 6.75 -3.71
CA TYR A 16 -1.03 6.21 -3.61
C TYR A 16 -2.09 7.22 -4.08
N THR A 17 -2.05 8.44 -3.52
CA THR A 17 -2.97 9.52 -3.89
C THR A 17 -2.80 9.89 -5.37
N SER A 18 -1.56 10.03 -5.85
CA SER A 18 -1.29 10.35 -7.25
C SER A 18 -1.76 9.27 -8.23
N ALA A 19 -1.83 8.01 -7.83
CA ALA A 19 -2.32 6.92 -8.66
C ALA A 19 -3.86 6.88 -8.70
N ILE A 20 -4.52 7.20 -7.58
CA ILE A 20 -5.97 7.03 -7.41
C ILE A 20 -6.73 8.29 -7.80
N THR A 21 -6.29 9.46 -7.32
CA THR A 21 -6.97 10.74 -7.53
C THR A 21 -7.20 11.10 -9.00
N PRO A 22 -6.24 10.98 -9.95
CA PRO A 22 -6.50 11.34 -11.34
C PRO A 22 -7.50 10.38 -12.00
N LYS A 23 -7.53 9.11 -11.59
CA LYS A 23 -8.49 8.12 -12.08
C LYS A 23 -9.88 8.35 -11.51
N MET A 24 -9.98 8.67 -10.23
CA MET A 24 -11.22 9.08 -9.60
C MET A 24 -11.79 10.35 -10.27
N LEU A 25 -10.95 11.37 -10.51
CA LEU A 25 -11.35 12.62 -11.16
C LEU A 25 -11.82 12.39 -12.61
N GLN A 26 -11.09 11.54 -13.36
CA GLN A 26 -11.47 11.12 -14.71
C GLN A 26 -12.83 10.41 -14.73
N ASN A 27 -13.10 9.52 -13.76
CA ASN A 27 -14.39 8.83 -13.63
C ASN A 27 -15.55 9.77 -13.26
N PHE A 28 -15.30 10.87 -12.55
CA PHE A 28 -16.34 11.85 -12.21
C PHE A 28 -16.72 12.75 -13.39
N VAL A 29 -15.76 13.04 -14.28
CA VAL A 29 -15.98 13.94 -15.44
C VAL A 29 -16.48 13.18 -16.67
N ALA A 30 -16.13 11.90 -16.83
CA ALA A 30 -16.51 11.09 -17.98
C ALA A 30 -17.96 10.57 -17.88
N THR A 31 -18.74 10.73 -18.96
CA THR A 31 -20.12 10.21 -19.07
C THR A 31 -20.16 8.69 -19.29
N GLU A 32 -19.08 8.10 -19.83
CA GLU A 32 -18.85 6.65 -19.85
C GLU A 32 -17.76 6.24 -18.85
N LYS A 33 -18.14 5.41 -17.87
CA LYS A 33 -17.27 4.94 -16.78
C LYS A 33 -16.58 3.61 -17.12
N SER A 34 -16.08 3.50 -18.34
CA SER A 34 -15.50 2.26 -18.85
C SER A 34 -13.98 2.24 -18.61
N ILE A 35 -13.57 1.69 -17.47
CA ILE A 35 -12.17 1.30 -17.24
C ILE A 35 -11.91 -0.05 -17.92
N SER A 36 -10.83 -0.14 -18.68
CA SER A 36 -10.36 -1.42 -19.23
C SER A 36 -10.11 -2.42 -18.10
N PHE A 37 -10.43 -3.70 -18.31
CA PHE A 37 -10.20 -4.78 -17.35
C PHE A 37 -8.76 -4.79 -16.80
N VAL A 38 -7.78 -4.54 -17.66
CA VAL A 38 -6.36 -4.45 -17.29
C VAL A 38 -6.09 -3.20 -16.43
N GLY A 39 -6.75 -2.08 -16.71
CA GLY A 39 -6.64 -0.85 -15.92
C GLY A 39 -7.23 -1.00 -14.52
N CYS A 40 -8.37 -1.70 -14.39
CA CYS A 40 -8.96 -2.04 -13.10
C CYS A 40 -8.03 -2.96 -12.29
N MET A 41 -7.45 -3.98 -12.95
CA MET A 41 -6.50 -4.90 -12.33
C MET A 41 -5.29 -4.16 -11.75
N VAL A 42 -4.64 -3.34 -12.56
CA VAL A 42 -3.46 -2.58 -12.13
C VAL A 42 -3.82 -1.64 -10.99
N GLN A 43 -4.98 -0.98 -11.04
CA GLN A 43 -5.43 -0.06 -9.99
C GLN A 43 -5.69 -0.77 -8.66
N LEU A 44 -6.33 -1.95 -8.68
CA LEU A 44 -6.61 -2.73 -7.47
C LEU A 44 -5.32 -3.31 -6.85
N LEU A 45 -4.40 -3.77 -7.69
CA LEU A 45 -3.09 -4.27 -7.28
C LEU A 45 -2.30 -3.14 -6.60
N VAL A 46 -2.18 -1.99 -7.28
CA VAL A 46 -1.48 -0.80 -6.79
C VAL A 46 -2.08 -0.27 -5.48
N TYR A 47 -3.42 -0.17 -5.41
CA TYR A 47 -4.13 0.23 -4.20
C TYR A 47 -3.81 -0.73 -3.04
N GLY A 48 -3.95 -2.03 -3.27
CA GLY A 48 -3.72 -3.04 -2.25
C GLY A 48 -2.27 -3.05 -1.76
N THR A 49 -1.29 -2.92 -2.65
CA THR A 49 0.13 -2.89 -2.26
C THR A 49 0.47 -1.67 -1.43
N PHE A 50 -0.02 -0.49 -1.80
CA PHE A 50 0.33 0.75 -1.12
C PHE A 50 -0.39 0.87 0.23
N ALA A 51 -1.70 0.62 0.28
CA ALA A 51 -2.46 0.68 1.52
C ALA A 51 -1.95 -0.31 2.59
N THR A 52 -1.49 -1.49 2.17
CA THR A 52 -0.91 -2.47 3.09
C THR A 52 0.48 -2.05 3.55
N SER A 53 1.31 -1.53 2.65
CA SER A 53 2.61 -0.97 3.03
C SER A 53 2.48 0.19 4.02
N ASP A 54 1.48 1.06 3.87
CA ASP A 54 1.20 2.15 4.82
C ASP A 54 0.86 1.61 6.20
N CYS A 55 -0.04 0.62 6.27
CA CYS A 55 -0.39 -0.06 7.53
C CYS A 55 0.84 -0.67 8.21
N TYR A 56 1.74 -1.31 7.45
CA TYR A 56 2.96 -1.90 8.00
C TYR A 56 3.96 -0.84 8.48
N ILE A 57 4.12 0.27 7.76
CA ILE A 57 5.00 1.39 8.17
C ILE A 57 4.44 2.06 9.43
N LEU A 58 3.12 2.29 9.50
CA LEU A 58 2.43 2.79 10.69
C LEU A 58 2.61 1.86 11.89
N ALA A 59 2.47 0.55 11.70
CA ALA A 59 2.72 -0.43 12.75
C ALA A 59 4.19 -0.40 13.22
N ALA A 60 5.14 -0.29 12.29
CA ALA A 60 6.56 -0.16 12.63
C ALA A 60 6.85 1.12 13.45
N MET A 61 6.20 2.24 13.13
CA MET A 61 6.30 3.48 13.91
C MET A 61 5.63 3.38 15.30
N ALA A 62 4.53 2.63 15.41
CA ALA A 62 3.90 2.36 16.71
C ALA A 62 4.82 1.49 17.59
N VAL A 63 5.46 0.48 17.01
CA VAL A 63 6.46 -0.35 17.69
C VAL A 63 7.69 0.48 18.07
N ASP A 64 8.17 1.37 17.20
CA ASP A 64 9.25 2.32 17.49
C ASP A 64 8.97 3.12 18.77
N ARG A 65 7.79 3.75 18.83
CA ARG A 65 7.38 4.54 19.99
C ARG A 65 7.15 3.69 21.23
N TYR A 66 6.59 2.49 21.10
CA TYR A 66 6.41 1.58 22.21
C TYR A 66 7.75 1.17 22.84
N VAL A 67 8.74 0.77 22.02
CA VAL A 67 10.07 0.37 22.49
C VAL A 67 10.82 1.56 23.12
N ALA A 68 10.68 2.76 22.55
CA ALA A 68 11.26 3.97 23.12
C ALA A 68 10.74 4.28 24.54
N ILE A 69 9.45 4.03 24.81
CA ILE A 69 8.82 4.26 26.12
C ILE A 69 9.17 3.14 27.11
N CYS A 70 9.03 1.88 26.69
CA CYS A 70 9.21 0.75 27.60
C CYS A 70 10.68 0.43 27.92
N ASN A 71 11.62 0.76 27.02
CA ASN A 71 13.03 0.40 27.16
C ASN A 71 13.99 1.48 26.61
N PRO A 72 14.03 2.70 27.21
CA PRO A 72 14.80 3.82 26.68
C PRO A 72 16.31 3.56 26.57
N LEU A 73 16.91 2.80 27.50
CA LEU A 73 18.35 2.48 27.47
C LEU A 73 18.73 1.48 26.37
N ARG A 74 17.80 0.63 25.93
CA ARG A 74 18.04 -0.37 24.87
C ARG A 74 17.59 0.10 23.49
N TYR A 75 16.81 1.17 23.42
CA TYR A 75 16.31 1.76 22.18
C TYR A 75 17.38 2.00 21.10
N PRO A 76 18.55 2.62 21.37
CA PRO A 76 19.55 2.87 20.33
C PRO A 76 20.18 1.59 19.75
N ILE A 77 20.18 0.50 20.52
CA ILE A 77 20.73 -0.81 20.11
C ILE A 77 19.69 -1.60 19.31
N VAL A 78 18.41 -1.51 19.69
CA VAL A 78 17.31 -2.22 19.04
C VAL A 78 16.87 -1.52 17.76
N MET A 79 16.85 -0.18 17.75
CA MET A 79 16.23 0.62 16.70
C MET A 79 17.26 1.34 15.81
N THR A 80 18.19 0.58 15.22
CA THR A 80 19.20 1.13 14.31
C THR A 80 18.61 1.37 12.91
N GLN A 81 19.21 2.26 12.13
CA GLN A 81 18.81 2.54 10.74
C GLN A 81 18.77 1.29 9.86
N ARG A 82 19.62 0.29 10.11
CA ARG A 82 19.58 -1.02 9.40
C ARG A 82 18.27 -1.78 9.65
N VAL A 83 17.79 -1.81 10.89
CA VAL A 83 16.52 -2.47 11.26
C VAL A 83 15.35 -1.75 10.60
N CYS A 84 15.41 -0.42 10.57
CA CYS A 84 14.45 0.43 9.86
C CYS A 84 14.36 0.10 8.37
N ILE A 85 15.51 -0.07 7.70
CA ILE A 85 15.59 -0.48 6.29
C ILE A 85 15.03 -1.90 6.09
N HIS A 86 15.31 -2.84 6.99
CA HIS A 86 14.77 -4.20 6.91
C HIS A 86 13.25 -4.23 7.10
N LEU A 87 12.71 -3.44 8.04
CA LEU A 87 11.27 -3.27 8.24
C LEU A 87 10.60 -2.68 7.01
N LEU A 88 11.21 -1.65 6.41
CA LEU A 88 10.74 -1.05 5.14
C LEU A 88 10.75 -2.07 3.99
N ALA A 89 11.85 -2.79 3.80
CA ALA A 89 11.93 -3.83 2.77
C ALA A 89 10.86 -4.91 2.99
N GLY A 90 10.66 -5.33 4.25
CA GLY A 90 9.62 -6.26 4.64
C GLY A 90 8.20 -5.74 4.38
N SER A 91 7.93 -4.47 4.68
CA SER A 91 6.62 -3.85 4.42
C SER A 91 6.29 -3.75 2.94
N TYR A 92 7.28 -3.40 2.11
CA TYR A 92 7.10 -3.40 0.65
C TYR A 92 6.89 -4.82 0.10
N PHE A 93 7.66 -5.79 0.58
CA PHE A 93 7.53 -7.18 0.15
C PHE A 93 6.19 -7.78 0.54
N MET A 94 5.74 -7.58 1.78
CA MET A 94 4.42 -8.02 2.23
C MET A 94 3.29 -7.27 1.53
N GLY A 95 3.47 -5.98 1.25
CA GLY A 95 2.51 -5.23 0.45
C GLY A 95 2.36 -5.82 -0.95
N PHE A 96 3.46 -6.12 -1.63
CA PHE A 96 3.47 -6.77 -2.93
C PHE A 96 2.81 -8.14 -2.92
N LEU A 97 3.13 -8.99 -1.94
CA LEU A 97 2.50 -10.30 -1.77
C LEU A 97 0.99 -10.16 -1.55
N ASN A 98 0.55 -9.25 -0.70
CA ASN A 98 -0.87 -9.08 -0.40
C ASN A 98 -1.64 -8.51 -1.60
N GLY A 99 -1.07 -7.56 -2.34
CA GLY A 99 -1.65 -7.07 -3.60
C GLY A 99 -1.75 -8.16 -4.67
N SER A 100 -0.73 -9.01 -4.77
CA SER A 100 -0.70 -10.15 -5.69
C SER A 100 -1.73 -11.22 -5.32
N VAL A 101 -1.86 -11.55 -4.02
CA VAL A 101 -2.85 -12.53 -3.53
C VAL A 101 -4.26 -11.99 -3.70
N ASN A 102 -4.53 -10.73 -3.34
CA ASN A 102 -5.86 -10.13 -3.53
C ASN A 102 -6.25 -10.14 -5.01
N THR A 103 -5.33 -9.74 -5.89
CA THR A 103 -5.59 -9.78 -7.34
C THR A 103 -5.77 -11.21 -7.82
N SER A 104 -4.91 -12.14 -7.43
CA SER A 104 -5.06 -13.55 -7.80
C SER A 104 -6.39 -14.15 -7.32
N LEU A 105 -6.87 -13.78 -6.12
CA LEU A 105 -8.16 -14.23 -5.59
C LEU A 105 -9.33 -13.62 -6.35
N THR A 106 -9.29 -12.30 -6.62
CA THR A 106 -10.30 -11.62 -7.45
C THR A 106 -10.41 -12.23 -8.84
N PHE A 107 -9.29 -12.72 -9.39
CA PHE A 107 -9.24 -13.36 -10.71
C PHE A 107 -9.58 -14.85 -10.68
N SER A 108 -9.26 -15.56 -9.59
CA SER A 108 -9.60 -16.98 -9.43
C SER A 108 -11.09 -17.19 -9.14
N LEU A 109 -11.79 -16.15 -8.67
CA LEU A 109 -13.25 -16.08 -8.70
C LEU A 109 -13.69 -15.88 -10.16
N ASN A 110 -14.11 -16.97 -10.81
CA ASN A 110 -14.59 -17.01 -12.19
C ASN A 110 -15.67 -15.93 -12.46
N PHE A 111 -15.27 -14.74 -12.91
CA PHE A 111 -16.18 -13.82 -13.57
C PHE A 111 -16.45 -14.38 -14.97
N CYS A 112 -17.59 -15.07 -15.09
CA CYS A 112 -18.11 -15.62 -16.33
C CYS A 112 -18.08 -14.59 -17.48
N LYS A 113 -17.09 -14.75 -18.37
CA LYS A 113 -17.17 -14.64 -19.84
C LYS A 113 -17.91 -13.44 -20.47
N SER A 114 -17.97 -12.30 -19.79
CA SER A 114 -18.34 -11.04 -20.41
C SER A 114 -17.40 -9.95 -19.92
N ASN A 115 -16.48 -9.54 -20.79
CA ASN A 115 -15.52 -8.45 -20.62
C ASN A 115 -16.23 -7.08 -20.55
N LYS A 116 -17.18 -6.91 -19.63
CA LYS A 116 -17.80 -5.63 -19.29
C LYS A 116 -17.97 -5.56 -17.77
N ILE A 117 -16.99 -4.96 -17.10
CA ILE A 117 -17.16 -4.48 -15.73
C ILE A 117 -17.97 -3.19 -15.83
N ASN A 118 -19.28 -3.27 -15.58
CA ASN A 118 -20.08 -2.10 -15.24
C ASN A 118 -19.71 -1.71 -13.82
N HIS A 119 -18.80 -0.76 -13.66
CA HIS A 119 -18.58 -0.10 -12.38
C HIS A 119 -19.34 1.23 -12.40
N PHE A 120 -20.21 1.41 -11.40
CA PHE A 120 -21.21 2.48 -11.29
C PHE A 120 -20.76 3.87 -11.69
#